data_AF-A0A918HRQ1-F1
#
_entry.id   AF-A0A918HRQ1-F1
#
_cell.length_a   1.000
_cell.length_b   1.000
_cell.length_c   1.000
_cell.angle_alpha   90.00
_cell.angle_beta   90.00
_cell.angle_gamma   90.00
#
_symmetry.space_group_name_H-M   'P 1'
#
loop_
_entity.id
_entity.type
_entity.pdbx_description
1 polymer ?
#
loop_
_entity_poly.entity_id
_entity_poly.type
_entity_poly.pdbx_seq_one_letter_code
_entity_poly.pdbx_strand_id
1 'polypeptide(L)'
;MIRICECQGVPVLADRAYTGAGFWVTTGLKRPPGGGLTLTQRTVNRALAAAQAPVERGMARLKSWQIFRRSRISPNRMTDITKAVLTLEGQR
;
A
#
# COMPACT_ATOMS: atom_id res chain seq x y z
N MET A 1 -9.93 0.67 -7.89
CA MET A 1 -9.70 0.57 -6.44
C MET A 1 -9.87 1.92 -5.75
N ILE A 2 -9.03 2.93 -6.01
CA ILE A 2 -9.13 4.26 -5.36
C ILE A 2 -10.54 4.86 -5.50
N ARG A 3 -11.09 4.92 -6.72
CA ARG A 3 -12.47 5.39 -6.98
C ARG A 3 -13.56 4.62 -6.21
N ILE A 4 -13.35 3.33 -5.93
CA ILE A 4 -14.31 2.50 -5.19
C ILE A 4 -14.29 2.89 -3.70
N CYS A 5 -13.11 3.07 -3.14
CA CYS A 5 -12.94 3.56 -1.76
C CYS A 5 -13.49 4.99 -1.62
N GLU A 6 -13.27 5.86 -2.61
CA GLU A 6 -13.85 7.21 -2.65
C GLU A 6 -15.38 7.18 -2.62
N CYS A 7 -16.01 6.37 -3.47
CA CYS A 7 -17.48 6.22 -3.47
C CYS A 7 -18.04 5.68 -2.15
N GLN A 8 -17.23 4.96 -1.37
CA GLN A 8 -17.60 4.39 -0.07
C GLN A 8 -17.19 5.28 1.11
N GLY A 9 -16.60 6.45 0.87
CA GLY A 9 -16.12 7.35 1.93
C GLY A 9 -14.98 6.77 2.77
N VAL A 10 -14.27 5.76 2.26
CA VAL A 10 -13.17 5.10 2.97
C VAL A 10 -11.88 5.88 2.71
N PRO A 11 -11.24 6.46 3.74
CA PRO A 11 -9.97 7.16 3.56
C PRO A 11 -8.88 6.18 3.12
N VAL A 12 -8.14 6.53 2.06
CA VAL A 12 -7.09 5.69 1.48
C VAL A 12 -5.72 6.26 1.85
N LEU A 13 -4.90 5.45 2.53
CA LEU A 13 -3.48 5.74 2.69
C LEU A 13 -2.73 5.23 1.45
N ALA A 14 -2.18 6.14 0.65
CA ALA A 14 -1.49 5.80 -0.58
C ALA A 14 -0.03 6.25 -0.56
N ASP A 15 0.77 5.62 -1.41
CA ASP A 15 2.14 6.06 -1.62
C ASP A 15 2.19 7.41 -2.35
N ARG A 16 3.38 8.00 -2.39
CA ARG A 16 3.59 9.36 -2.91
C ARG A 16 3.36 9.48 -4.43
N ALA A 17 3.33 8.39 -5.20
CA ALA A 17 2.99 8.44 -6.61
C ALA A 17 1.52 8.84 -6.84
N TYR A 18 0.66 8.63 -5.84
CA TYR A 18 -0.76 9.02 -5.86
C TYR A 18 -1.02 10.42 -5.29
N THR A 19 0.00 11.28 -5.19
CA THR A 19 -0.22 12.69 -4.83
C THR A 19 -1.16 13.33 -5.84
N GLY A 20 -2.27 13.92 -5.37
CA GLY A 20 -3.29 14.53 -6.21
C GLY A 20 -4.40 13.58 -6.67
N ALA A 21 -4.44 12.33 -6.19
CA ALA A 21 -5.43 11.34 -6.58
C ALA A 21 -6.85 11.57 -6.03
N GLY A 22 -7.06 12.57 -5.16
CA GLY A 22 -8.36 12.92 -4.61
C GLY A 22 -8.29 13.34 -3.14
N PHE A 23 -9.35 13.99 -2.65
CA PHE A 23 -9.45 14.45 -1.26
C PHE A 23 -9.40 13.29 -0.24
N TRP A 24 -9.91 12.13 -0.62
CA TRP A 24 -9.96 10.94 0.23
C TRP A 24 -8.63 10.16 0.26
N VAL A 25 -7.62 10.60 -0.49
CA VAL A 25 -6.31 9.95 -0.57
C VAL A 25 -5.28 10.72 0.25
N THR A 26 -4.86 10.13 1.35
CA THR A 26 -3.76 10.66 2.18
C THR A 26 -2.43 10.10 1.69
N THR A 27 -1.51 10.98 1.31
CA THR A 27 -0.15 10.61 0.87
C THR A 27 0.91 11.30 1.72
N GLY A 28 2.14 10.77 1.70
CA GLY A 28 3.25 11.33 2.47
C GLY A 28 3.61 12.74 2.02
N LEU A 29 3.71 13.66 2.99
CA LEU A 29 4.04 15.06 2.75
C LEU A 29 5.39 15.21 2.06
N LYS A 30 5.43 16.03 1.01
CA LYS A 30 6.64 16.35 0.26
C LYS A 30 7.39 17.48 0.94
N ARG A 31 8.71 17.49 0.76
CA ARG A 31 9.57 18.58 1.21
C ARG A 31 9.25 19.83 0.37
N PRO A 32 8.97 21.00 0.98
CA PRO A 32 8.70 22.21 0.22
C PRO A 32 9.97 22.73 -0.48
N PRO A 33 9.84 23.48 -1.59
CA PRO A 33 10.98 24.13 -2.24
C PRO A 33 11.71 25.05 -1.25
N GLY A 34 13.04 24.94 -1.17
CA GLY A 34 13.86 25.80 -0.31
C GLY A 34 13.78 25.54 1.19
N GLY A 35 13.03 24.54 1.66
CA GLY A 35 12.83 24.29 3.09
C GLY A 35 12.91 22.82 3.49
N GLY A 36 12.89 22.53 4.80
CA GLY A 36 12.80 21.17 5.34
C GLY A 36 11.36 20.82 5.75
N LEU A 37 11.10 19.52 5.99
CA LEU A 37 9.87 19.12 6.68
C LEU A 37 9.94 19.57 8.15
N THR A 38 8.85 20.16 8.64
CA THR A 38 8.71 20.48 10.07
C THR A 38 8.68 19.20 10.91
N LEU A 39 8.94 19.30 12.21
CA LEU A 39 8.92 18.14 13.11
C LEU A 39 7.58 17.39 13.06
N THR A 40 6.48 18.14 13.03
CA THR A 40 5.12 17.60 12.90
C THR A 40 4.94 16.85 11.59
N GLN A 41 5.37 17.43 10.46
CA GLN A 41 5.26 16.78 9.15
C GLN A 41 6.10 15.51 9.05
N ARG A 42 7.29 15.48 9.67
CA ARG A 42 8.11 14.27 9.78
C ARG A 42 7.42 13.19 10.58
N THR A 43 6.76 13.57 11.69
CA THR A 43 6.03 12.64 12.56
C THR A 43 4.85 12.02 11.82
N VAL A 44 4.06 12.81 11.09
CA VAL A 44 2.98 12.33 10.23
C VAL A 44 3.51 11.35 9.18
N ASN A 45 4.58 11.71 8.48
CA ASN A 45 5.19 10.83 7.49
C ASN A 45 5.70 9.51 8.10
N ARG A 46 6.21 9.54 9.32
CA ARG A 46 6.66 8.33 10.04
C ARG A 46 5.49 7.43 10.41
N ALA A 47 4.39 8.00 10.88
CA ALA A 47 3.16 7.26 11.17
C ALA A 47 2.58 6.63 9.89
N LEU A 48 2.55 7.38 8.79
CA LEU A 48 2.11 6.86 7.48
C LEU A 48 2.99 5.69 7.02
N ALA A 49 4.31 5.84 7.07
CA ALA A 49 5.25 4.78 6.70
C ALA A 49 5.09 3.54 7.60
N ALA A 50 4.88 3.72 8.90
CA ALA A 50 4.62 2.61 9.83
C ALA A 50 3.31 1.88 9.49
N ALA A 51 2.26 2.60 9.10
CA ALA A 51 0.99 2.00 8.66
C ALA A 51 1.14 1.25 7.31
N GLN A 52 2.03 1.70 6.43
CA GLN A 52 2.30 1.05 5.13
C GLN A 52 3.25 -0.15 5.24
N ALA A 53 4.11 -0.19 6.26
CA ALA A 53 5.13 -1.23 6.41
C ALA A 53 4.59 -2.68 6.36
N PRO A 54 3.43 -3.04 6.96
CA PRO A 54 2.84 -4.37 6.84
C PRO A 54 2.43 -4.70 5.40
N VAL A 55 1.85 -3.74 4.68
CA VAL A 55 1.40 -3.91 3.29
C VAL A 55 2.61 -4.13 2.38
N GLU A 56 3.62 -3.28 2.50
CA GLU A 56 4.86 -3.39 1.73
C GLU A 56 5.57 -4.71 2.00
N ARG A 57 5.63 -5.14 3.27
CA ARG A 57 6.20 -6.43 3.67
C ARG A 57 5.42 -7.60 3.08
N GLY A 58 4.09 -7.56 3.15
CA GLY A 58 3.22 -8.56 2.54
C GLY A 58 3.45 -8.67 1.03
N MET A 59 3.50 -7.53 0.34
CA MET A 59 3.79 -7.48 -1.10
C MET A 59 5.20 -7.97 -1.44
N ALA A 60 6.20 -7.66 -0.62
CA ALA A 60 7.57 -8.15 -0.80
C ALA A 60 7.63 -9.68 -0.68
N ARG A 61 6.92 -10.26 0.30
CA ARG A 61 6.76 -11.71 0.42
C ARG A 61 6.06 -12.29 -0.79
N LEU A 62 4.90 -11.76 -1.19
CA LEU A 62 4.20 -12.27 -2.38
C LEU A 62 5.09 -12.24 -3.64
N LYS A 63 5.91 -11.20 -3.83
CA LYS A 63 6.85 -11.11 -4.96
C LYS A 63 7.95 -12.18 -4.93
N SER A 64 8.29 -12.76 -3.78
CA SER A 64 9.28 -13.85 -3.71
C SER A 64 8.75 -15.16 -4.31
N TRP A 65 7.44 -15.38 -4.29
CA TRP A 65 6.81 -16.58 -4.82
C TRP A 65 6.72 -16.54 -6.35
N GLN A 66 7.28 -17.55 -7.00
CA GLN A 66 7.35 -17.63 -8.48
C GLN A 66 5.97 -17.61 -9.14
N ILE A 67 4.94 -18.16 -8.48
CA ILE A 67 3.57 -18.21 -8.99
C ILE A 67 3.00 -16.81 -9.29
N PHE A 68 3.42 -15.78 -8.54
CA PHE A 68 2.94 -14.41 -8.76
C PHE A 68 3.76 -13.64 -9.81
N ARG A 69 4.94 -14.10 -10.23
CA ARG A 69 5.81 -13.33 -11.15
C ARG A 69 5.27 -13.21 -12.57
N ARG A 70 4.55 -14.22 -13.07
CA ARG A 70 4.04 -14.28 -14.46
C ARG A 70 2.62 -14.85 -14.56
N SER A 71 1.83 -14.70 -13.49
CA SER A 71 0.46 -15.19 -13.48
C SER A 71 -0.39 -14.56 -14.59
N ARG A 72 -1.03 -15.41 -15.41
CA ARG A 72 -2.06 -15.04 -16.40
C ARG A 72 -3.44 -15.60 -16.02
N ILE A 73 -3.61 -16.06 -14.78
CA ILE A 73 -4.87 -16.64 -14.30
C ILE A 73 -5.89 -15.56 -13.92
N SER A 74 -7.16 -15.95 -13.82
CA SER A 74 -8.23 -15.03 -13.44
C SER A 74 -7.99 -14.40 -12.05
N PRO A 75 -8.42 -13.14 -11.83
CA PRO A 75 -8.28 -12.47 -10.53
C PRO A 75 -8.88 -13.25 -9.36
N ASN A 76 -10.01 -13.94 -9.59
CA ASN A 76 -10.65 -14.79 -8.58
C ASN A 76 -9.70 -15.92 -8.14
N ARG A 77 -9.12 -16.64 -9.11
CA ARG A 77 -8.17 -17.73 -8.82
C ARG A 77 -6.88 -17.21 -8.17
N MET A 78 -6.42 -16.03 -8.57
CA MET A 78 -5.28 -15.37 -7.93
C MET A 78 -5.56 -15.04 -6.46
N THR A 79 -6.78 -14.61 -6.14
CA THR A 79 -7.20 -14.33 -4.76
C THR A 79 -7.15 -15.59 -3.90
N ASP A 80 -7.63 -16.72 -4.41
CA ASP A 80 -7.59 -17.99 -3.69
C ASP A 80 -6.15 -18.47 -3.45
N ILE A 81 -5.28 -18.36 -4.46
CA ILE A 81 -3.85 -18.66 -4.32
C ILE A 81 -3.19 -17.73 -3.30
N THR A 82 -3.55 -16.45 -3.27
CA THR A 82 -3.02 -15.48 -2.30
C THR A 82 -3.41 -15.86 -0.87
N LYS A 83 -4.67 -16.29 -0.65
CA LYS A 83 -5.11 -16.81 0.65
C LYS A 83 -4.32 -18.04 1.07
N ALA A 84 -4.12 -18.98 0.14
CA ALA A 84 -3.34 -20.19 0.41
C ALA A 84 -1.88 -19.86 0.79
N VAL A 85 -1.22 -18.98 0.03
CA VAL A 85 0.15 -18.53 0.33
C VAL A 85 0.22 -17.80 1.67
N LEU A 86 -0.77 -16.97 2.00
CA LEU A 86 -0.83 -16.29 3.30
C LEU A 86 -0.91 -17.29 4.46
N THR A 87 -1.70 -18.36 4.33
CA THR A 87 -1.76 -19.44 5.33
C THR A 87 -0.41 -20.13 5.48
N LEU A 88 0.28 -20.43 4.38
CA LEU A 88 1.60 -21.07 4.41
C LEU A 88 2.67 -20.20 5.05
N GLU A 89 2.68 -18.90 4.76
CA GLU A 89 3.60 -17.92 5.36
C GLU A 89 3.35 -17.71 6.87
N GLY A 90 2.14 -17.98 7.36
CA GLY A 90 1.81 -17.92 8.79
C GLY A 90 2.26 -19.15 9.58
N GLN A 91 2.57 -20.25 8.92
CA GLN A 91 3.05 -21.50 9.54
C GLN A 91 4.57 -21.62 9.60
N ARG A 92 5.30 -20.62 9.09
CA ARG A 92 6.77 -20.60 9.01
C ARG A 92 7.36 -19.69 10.09
#